data_AF-A0A2V5UGA7-F1
#
_entry.id   AF-A0A2V5UGA7-F1
#
_cell.length_a   1.000
_cell.length_b   1.000
_cell.length_c   1.000
_cell.angle_alpha   90.00
_cell.angle_beta   90.00
_cell.angle_gamma   90.00
#
_symmetry.space_group_name_H-M   'P 1'
#
loop_
_entity.id
_entity.type
_entity.pdbx_description
1 polymer ?
#
loop_
_entity_poly.entity_id
_entity_poly.type
_entity_poly.pdbx_seq_one_letter_code
_entity_poly.pdbx_strand_id
1 'polypeptide(L)' 'MANLYYNDRLIIAYASIHQSAKLWSPGAEITWKRDGRRYSHTIGGLADRFKTCEEPERFVINLAKAWIDANL' A
#
# COMPACT_ATOMS: atom_id res chain seq x y z
N MET A 1 4.79 6.71 -6.91
CA MET A 1 3.63 6.81 -6.00
C MET A 1 2.41 6.68 -6.88
N ALA A 2 1.51 5.78 -6.53
CA ALA A 2 0.36 5.42 -7.36
C ALA A 2 -0.93 5.49 -6.53
N ASN A 3 -1.94 6.17 -7.05
CA ASN A 3 -3.25 6.28 -6.43
C ASN A 3 -4.27 5.51 -7.26
N LEU A 4 -5.07 4.66 -6.62
CA LEU A 4 -6.01 3.76 -7.26
C LEU A 4 -7.27 3.67 -6.40
N TYR A 5 -8.44 3.63 -7.03
CA TYR A 5 -9.70 3.33 -6.36
C TYR A 5 -10.10 1.87 -6.64
N TYR A 6 -10.45 1.11 -5.59
CA TYR A 6 -10.83 -0.31 -5.69
C TYR A 6 -11.86 -0.69 -4.61
N ASN A 7 -12.98 -1.29 -5.01
CA ASN A 7 -14.08 -1.73 -4.11
C ASN A 7 -14.49 -0.67 -3.07
N ASP A 8 -14.74 0.57 -3.52
CA ASP A 8 -15.08 1.73 -2.68
C ASP A 8 -14.02 2.15 -1.64
N ARG A 9 -12.77 1.76 -1.87
CA ARG A 9 -11.62 2.13 -1.05
C ARG A 9 -10.55 2.79 -1.92
N LEU A 10 -9.99 3.88 -1.43
CA LEU A 10 -8.85 4.55 -2.03
C LEU A 10 -7.55 3.90 -1.53
N ILE A 11 -6.74 3.41 -2.46
CA ILE A 11 -5.42 2.87 -2.23
C ILE A 11 -4.39 3.92 -2.67
N ILE A 12 -3.48 4.27 -1.77
CA ILE A 12 -2.32 5.13 -2.01
C ILE A 12 -1.08 4.27 -1.81
N ALA A 13 -0.46 3.83 -2.90
CA ALA A 13 0.76 3.04 -2.89
C ALA A 13 1.98 3.95 -2.99
N TYR A 14 2.98 3.68 -2.15
CA TYR A 14 4.22 4.42 -2.07
C TYR A 14 5.40 3.47 -1.86
N ALA A 15 6.59 3.92 -2.23
CA ALA A 15 7.85 3.27 -1.89
C ALA A 15 8.71 4.27 -1.11
N SER A 16 9.15 3.89 0.09
CA SER A 16 10.05 4.69 0.91
C SER A 16 11.42 4.04 0.95
N ILE A 17 12.49 4.84 0.85
CA ILE A 17 13.85 4.33 0.97
C ILE A 17 14.32 4.42 2.42
N HIS A 18 14.71 3.29 3.00
CA HIS A 18 15.45 3.27 4.26
C HIS A 18 16.88 3.67 3.99
N GLN A 19 17.22 4.94 4.24
CA GLN A 19 18.51 5.54 3.92
C GLN A 19 19.70 4.82 4.57
N SER A 20 19.53 4.27 5.77
CA SER A 20 20.56 3.50 6.49
C SER A 20 20.89 2.17 5.82
N ALA A 21 19.90 1.48 5.26
CA ALA A 21 20.05 0.17 4.63
C ALA A 21 20.16 0.24 3.09
N LYS A 22 19.88 1.41 2.49
CA LYS A 22 19.70 1.61 1.04
C LYS A 22 18.66 0.67 0.41
N LEU A 23 17.63 0.33 1.16
CA LEU A 23 16.58 -0.60 0.74
C LEU A 23 15.25 0.12 0.53
N TRP A 24 14.50 -0.34 -0.48
CA TRP A 24 13.15 0.12 -0.74
C TRP A 24 12.15 -0.67 0.09
N SER A 25 11.30 0.07 0.80
CA SER A 25 10.17 -0.46 1.58
C SER A 25 8.88 0.03 0.94
N PRO A 26 8.13 -0.85 0.24
CA PRO A 26 6.79 -0.51 -0.20
C PRO A 26 5.84 -0.33 0.98
N GLY A 27 4.88 0.57 0.81
CA GLY A 27 3.73 0.69 1.67
C GLY A 27 2.48 1.08 0.88
N ALA A 28 1.32 0.78 1.43
CA ALA A 28 0.05 1.24 0.91
C ALA A 28 -0.84 1.74 2.04
N GLU A 29 -1.47 2.89 1.83
CA GLU A 29 -2.56 3.36 2.68
C GLU A 29 -3.88 3.07 1.97
N ILE A 30 -4.77 2.36 2.64
CA ILE A 30 -6.11 2.04 2.18
C ILE A 30 -7.07 2.88 3.00
N THR A 31 -7.90 3.69 2.38
CA THR A 31 -8.86 4.54 3.08
C THR A 31 -10.26 4.37 2.52
N TRP A 32 -11.25 4.36 3.39
CA TRP A 32 -12.66 4.24 3.02
C TRP A 32 -13.55 5.00 3.98
N LYS A 33 -14.83 5.16 3.60
CA LYS A 33 -15.85 5.74 4.47
C LYS A 33 -16.89 4.69 4.80
N ARG A 34 -17.30 4.62 6.06
CA ARG A 34 -18.42 3.80 6.54
C ARG A 34 -19.21 4.62 7.56
N ASP A 35 -20.52 4.74 7.36
CA ASP A 35 -21.44 5.51 8.23
C ASP A 35 -20.97 6.95 8.49
N GLY A 36 -20.47 7.62 7.44
CA GLY A 36 -19.94 8.99 7.52
C GLY A 36 -18.58 9.13 8.20
N ARG A 37 -18.01 8.05 8.76
CA ARG A 37 -16.68 8.03 9.38
C ARG A 37 -15.62 7.56 8.40
N ARG A 38 -14.45 8.21 8.42
CA ARG A 38 -13.28 7.79 7.64
C ARG A 38 -12.51 6.73 8.41
N TYR A 39 -12.17 5.65 7.71
CA TYR A 39 -11.30 4.59 8.18
C TYR A 39 -10.06 4.54 7.29
N SER A 40 -8.96 4.08 7.88
CA SER A 40 -7.74 3.81 7.15
C SER A 40 -7.08 2.52 7.66
N HIS A 41 -6.39 1.85 6.75
CA HIS A 41 -5.52 0.73 7.05
C HIS A 41 -4.20 0.93 6.31
N THR A 42 -3.09 0.78 7.02
CA THR A 42 -1.76 0.94 6.44
C THR A 42 -1.08 -0.41 6.35
N ILE A 43 -0.66 -0.77 5.14
CA ILE A 43 0.20 -1.91 4.86
C ILE A 43 1.63 -1.36 4.76
N GLY A 44 2.52 -1.85 5.60
CA GLY A 44 3.92 -1.43 5.66
C GLY A 44 4.81 -2.48 6.33
N GLY A 45 6.08 -2.15 6.57
CA GLY A 45 7.03 -3.06 7.22
C GLY A 45 7.52 -4.19 6.32
N LEU A 46 7.31 -4.10 5.00
CA LEU A 46 7.87 -5.00 4.00
C LEU A 46 9.32 -4.62 3.72
N ALA A 47 10.16 -4.62 4.75
CA ALA A 47 11.58 -4.37 4.61
C ALA A 47 12.23 -5.51 3.79
N ASP A 48 13.27 -5.17 3.03
CA ASP A 48 14.24 -6.12 2.45
C ASP A 48 13.86 -6.93 1.19
N ARG A 49 12.78 -6.63 0.46
CA ARG A 49 12.44 -7.45 -0.72
C ARG A 49 12.81 -6.91 -2.11
N PHE A 50 12.95 -5.59 -2.30
CA PHE A 50 12.99 -5.02 -3.65
C PHE A 50 14.28 -4.25 -3.95
N LYS A 51 14.95 -4.61 -5.05
CA LYS A 51 16.17 -3.96 -5.57
C LYS A 51 15.85 -2.80 -6.53
N THR A 52 14.65 -2.75 -7.10
CA THR A 52 14.20 -1.72 -8.06
C THR A 52 12.89 -1.09 -7.59
N CYS A 53 12.60 0.14 -8.05
CA CYS A 53 11.49 0.96 -7.56
C CYS A 53 10.12 0.66 -8.23
N GLU A 54 10.10 -0.02 -9.39
CA GLU A 54 8.85 -0.31 -10.12
C GLU A 54 8.12 -1.57 -9.61
N GLU A 55 8.86 -2.57 -9.12
CA GLU A 55 8.31 -3.77 -8.49
C GLU A 55 7.53 -3.51 -7.18
N PRO A 56 7.99 -2.65 -6.24
CA PRO A 56 7.35 -2.46 -4.94
C PRO A 56 5.95 -1.83 -5.05
N GLU A 57 5.72 -0.89 -5.96
CA GLU A 57 4.41 -0.24 -6.10
C GLU A 57 3.36 -1.22 -6.64
N ARG A 58 3.69 -1.99 -7.67
CA ARG A 58 2.78 -3.01 -8.21
C ARG A 58 2.53 -4.13 -7.20
N PHE A 59 3.56 -4.56 -6.49
CA PHE A 59 3.44 -5.55 -5.42
C PHE A 59 2.47 -5.10 -4.33
N VAL A 60 2.66 -3.88 -3.82
CA VAL A 60 1.86 -3.37 -2.70
C VAL A 60 0.43 -3.01 -3.11
N ILE A 61 0.20 -2.62 -4.37
CA ILE A 61 -1.16 -2.48 -4.92
C ILE A 61 -1.88 -3.84 -4.92
N ASN A 62 -1.23 -4.91 -5.37
CA ASN A 62 -1.84 -6.24 -5.37
C ASN A 62 -2.11 -6.74 -3.95
N LEU A 63 -1.19 -6.47 -3.02
CA LEU A 63 -1.37 -6.81 -1.60
C LEU A 63 -2.53 -6.03 -0.98
N ALA A 64 -2.66 -4.73 -1.31
CA ALA A 64 -3.76 -3.90 -0.88
C ALA A 64 -5.11 -4.43 -1.41
N LYS A 65 -5.18 -4.80 -2.69
CA LYS A 65 -6.38 -5.43 -3.26
C LYS A 65 -6.76 -6.72 -2.53
N ALA A 66 -5.80 -7.62 -2.33
CA ALA A 66 -6.02 -8.88 -1.62
C ALA A 66 -6.51 -8.65 -0.17
N TRP A 67 -5.96 -7.64 0.52
CA TRP A 67 -6.46 -7.26 1.84
C TRP A 67 -7.90 -6.75 1.77
N ILE A 68 -8.24 -5.91 0.79
CA ILE A 68 -9.60 -5.42 0.60
C ILE A 68 -10.55 -6.59 0.38
N ASP A 69 -10.21 -7.51 -0.53
CA ASP A 69 -11.03 -8.68 -0.85
C ASP A 69 -11.25 -9.60 0.35
N ALA A 70 -10.24 -9.75 1.20
CA ALA A 70 -10.34 -10.53 2.45
C ALA A 70 -11.15 -9.83 3.56
N ASN A 71 -11.37 -8.51 3.44
CA ASN A 71 -12.07 -7.68 4.43
C ASN A 71 -13.33 -7.03 3.82
N LEU A 72 -13.96 -7.68 2.84
CA LEU A 72 -15.25 -7.28 2.26
C LEU A 72 -16.40 -7.47 3.26
#